data_AF-A0AA50YPM7-F1
#
_entry.id   AF-A0AA50YPM7-F1
#
_cell.length_a   1.000
_cell.length_b   1.000
_cell.length_c   1.000
_cell.angle_alpha   90.00
_cell.angle_beta   90.00
_cell.angle_gamma   90.00
#
_symmetry.space_group_name_H-M   'P 1'
#
loop_
_entity.id
_entity.type
_entity.pdbx_description
1 polymer ?
#
loop_
_entity_poly.entity_id
_entity_poly.type
_entity_poly.pdbx_seq_one_letter_code
_entity_poly.pdbx_strand_id
1 'polypeptide(L)' 'LQNPMVIHVYHPYRQPDGVNHCAAVNGHCSHLCLPAPRLAPRAPRVACACPTGLRLLPDGQMCV' A
#
# COMPACT_ATOMS: atom_id res chain seq x y z
N LEU A 1 -4.99 -21.89 29.27
CA LEU A 1 -4.27 -20.77 28.61
C LEU A 1 -3.18 -21.32 27.67
N GLN A 2 -3.48 -22.32 26.84
CA GLN A 2 -2.50 -23.01 25.97
C GLN A 2 -3.10 -23.23 24.59
N ASN A 3 -3.64 -22.17 24.01
CA ASN A 3 -4.25 -22.22 22.69
C ASN A 3 -3.50 -21.21 21.82
N PRO A 4 -2.49 -21.66 21.05
CA PRO A 4 -1.79 -20.76 20.16
C PRO A 4 -2.76 -20.24 19.09
N MET A 5 -2.81 -18.92 18.91
CA MET A 5 -3.71 -18.27 17.97
C MET A 5 -3.17 -18.30 16.54
N VAL A 6 -1.84 -18.22 16.36
CA VAL A 6 -1.19 -18.09 15.06
C VAL A 6 0.22 -18.68 15.09
N ILE A 7 0.64 -19.30 13.98
CA ILE A 7 2.03 -19.70 13.70
C ILE A 7 2.50 -19.05 12.39
N HIS A 8 3.74 -18.57 12.36
CA HIS A 8 4.37 -17.99 11.18
C HIS A 8 5.70 -18.68 10.87
N VAL A 9 6.03 -18.79 9.58
CA VAL A 9 7.33 -19.28 9.11
C VAL A 9 8.24 -18.10 8.84
N TYR A 10 9.39 -18.04 9.51
CA TYR A 10 10.40 -17.00 9.31
C TYR A 10 11.49 -17.51 8.35
N HIS A 11 11.42 -17.09 7.08
CA HIS A 11 12.39 -17.46 6.05
C HIS A 11 12.41 -16.41 4.92
N PRO A 12 13.57 -15.98 4.37
CA PRO A 12 13.65 -14.96 3.33
C PRO A 12 12.77 -15.22 2.10
N TYR A 13 12.68 -16.47 1.64
CA TYR A 13 11.79 -16.84 0.51
C TYR A 13 10.29 -16.59 0.76
N ARG A 14 9.86 -16.32 1.99
CA ARG A 14 8.48 -15.89 2.27
C ARG A 14 8.24 -14.41 1.94
N GLN A 15 9.30 -13.62 1.82
CA GLN A 15 9.28 -12.19 1.50
C GLN A 15 10.30 -11.91 0.39
N PRO A 16 10.02 -12.33 -0.86
CA PRO A 16 10.91 -12.08 -1.98
C PRO A 16 11.05 -10.57 -2.24
N ASP A 17 12.20 -10.17 -2.80
CA ASP A 17 12.44 -8.78 -3.16
C ASP A 17 11.43 -8.29 -4.20
N GLY A 18 10.89 -7.10 -3.97
CA GLY A 18 9.93 -6.45 -4.84
C GLY A 18 10.22 -4.96 -4.96
N VAL A 19 9.64 -4.32 -5.96
CA VAL A 19 9.79 -2.88 -6.16
C VAL A 19 8.77 -2.16 -5.27
N ASN A 20 9.25 -1.35 -4.34
CA ASN A 20 8.40 -0.43 -3.59
C ASN A 20 8.08 0.80 -4.46
N HIS A 21 6.92 0.80 -5.09
CA HIS A 21 6.48 1.93 -5.93
C HIS A 21 6.13 3.21 -5.14
N CYS A 22 5.99 3.13 -3.81
CA CYS A 22 5.77 4.29 -2.94
C CYS A 22 7.08 4.92 -2.43
N ALA A 23 8.24 4.29 -2.66
CA ALA A 23 9.52 4.73 -2.09
C ALA A 23 9.90 6.16 -2.48
N ALA A 24 9.59 6.57 -3.71
CA ALA A 24 9.82 7.93 -4.17
C ALA A 24 8.69 8.85 -3.68
N VAL A 25 9.02 9.75 -2.75
CA VAL A 25 8.13 10.82 -2.25
C VAL A 25 6.74 10.30 -1.87
N ASN A 26 6.65 9.14 -1.21
CA ASN A 26 5.39 8.50 -0.83
C ASN A 26 4.42 8.30 -2.02
N GLY A 27 4.93 8.05 -3.23
CA GLY A 27 4.11 7.97 -4.44
C GLY A 27 3.35 9.26 -4.77
N HIS A 28 3.84 10.41 -4.29
CA HIS A 28 3.18 11.72 -4.31
C HIS A 28 1.87 11.80 -3.50
N CYS A 29 1.61 10.84 -2.61
CA CYS A 29 0.46 10.88 -1.74
C CYS A 29 0.69 11.78 -0.52
N SER A 30 -0.32 12.58 -0.17
CA SER A 30 -0.30 13.42 1.03
C SER A 30 -0.26 12.63 2.34
N HIS A 31 -0.91 11.44 2.39
CA HIS A 31 -1.03 10.62 3.59
C HIS A 31 -0.62 9.17 3.33
N LEU A 32 -1.51 8.32 2.82
CA LEU A 32 -1.24 6.89 2.60
C LEU A 32 -1.00 6.59 1.12
N CYS A 33 0.11 5.90 0.82
CA CYS A 33 0.38 5.30 -0.49
C CYS A 33 0.22 3.79 -0.42
N LEU A 34 -0.69 3.23 -1.22
CA LEU A 34 -1.03 1.82 -1.22
C LEU A 34 -0.79 1.20 -2.61
N PRO A 35 -0.34 -0.07 -2.70
CA PRO A 35 -0.20 -0.76 -3.98
C PRO A 35 -1.56 -0.94 -4.64
N ALA A 36 -1.66 -0.56 -5.92
CA ALA A 36 -2.88 -0.72 -6.70
C ALA A 36 -2.85 -2.03 -7.52
N PRO A 37 -4.01 -2.70 -7.69
CA PRO A 37 -4.07 -3.96 -8.41
C PRO A 37 -3.91 -3.75 -9.92
N ARG A 38 -3.10 -4.60 -10.56
CA ARG A 38 -2.75 -4.50 -11.98
C ARG A 38 -3.77 -5.20 -12.89
N LEU A 39 -4.96 -4.61 -13.03
CA LEU A 39 -6.05 -5.20 -13.83
C LEU A 39 -5.87 -5.03 -15.35
N ALA A 40 -5.06 -4.06 -15.78
CA ALA A 40 -4.81 -3.78 -17.18
C ALA A 40 -3.34 -3.35 -17.38
N PRO A 41 -2.80 -3.41 -18.61
CA PRO A 41 -1.41 -3.02 -18.89
C PRO A 41 -1.06 -1.58 -18.45
N ARG A 42 -2.05 -0.68 -18.47
CA ARG A 42 -1.91 0.74 -18.08
C ARG A 42 -2.50 1.06 -16.69
N ALA A 43 -2.85 0.04 -15.91
CA ALA A 43 -3.34 0.28 -14.55
C ALA A 43 -2.24 0.94 -13.70
N PRO A 44 -2.60 1.91 -12.83
CA PRO A 44 -1.65 2.52 -11.92
C PRO A 44 -1.07 1.46 -10.97
N ARG A 45 0.16 1.70 -10.50
CA ARG A 45 0.86 0.80 -9.57
C ARG A 45 0.61 1.16 -8.10
N VAL A 46 0.16 2.38 -7.87
CA VAL A 46 -0.11 2.95 -6.55
C VAL A 46 -1.45 3.68 -6.57
N ALA A 47 -2.09 3.76 -5.42
CA ALA A 47 -3.27 4.57 -5.17
C ALA A 47 -3.11 5.27 -3.81
N CYS A 48 -3.47 6.55 -3.75
CA CYS A 48 -3.45 7.29 -2.50
C CYS A 48 -4.75 7.03 -1.71
N ALA A 49 -4.64 7.03 -0.39
CA ALA A 49 -5.78 6.92 0.52
C ALA A 49 -5.69 7.95 1.64
N CYS A 50 -6.84 8.37 2.14
CA CYS A 50 -6.94 9.35 3.21
C CYS A 50 -7.26 8.67 4.54
N PRO A 51 -6.75 9.20 5.67
CA PRO A 51 -7.21 8.83 7.00
C PRO A 51 -8.72 9.01 7.15
N THR A 52 -9.31 8.32 8.12
CA THR A 52 -10.73 8.46 8.44
C THR A 52 -11.07 9.91 8.75
N GLY A 53 -12.12 10.44 8.11
CA GLY A 53 -12.59 11.82 8.28
C GLY A 53 -12.08 12.81 7.23
N LEU A 54 -11.15 12.42 6.36
CA LEU A 54 -10.68 13.22 5.22
C LEU A 54 -11.14 12.59 3.89
N ARG A 55 -11.28 13.41 2.85
CA ARG A 55 -11.61 12.99 1.49
C ARG A 55 -10.42 13.19 0.56
N LEU A 56 -10.23 12.27 -0.38
CA LEU A 56 -9.24 12.40 -1.44
C LEU A 56 -9.74 13.41 -2.48
N LEU A 57 -8.89 14.35 -2.87
CA LEU A 57 -9.15 15.30 -3.92
C LEU A 57 -9.12 14.62 -5.32
N PRO A 58 -9.69 15.25 -6.36
CA PRO A 58 -9.71 14.70 -7.71
C PRO A 58 -8.32 14.54 -8.36
N ASP A 59 -7.29 15.19 -7.79
CA ASP A 59 -5.90 14.99 -8.18
C ASP A 59 -5.37 13.59 -7.80
N GLY A 60 -6.10 12.87 -6.96
CA GLY A 60 -5.77 11.52 -6.50
C GLY A 60 -4.59 11.50 -5.54
N GLN A 61 -4.19 12.63 -4.95
CA GLN A 61 -2.97 12.75 -4.14
C GLN A 61 -3.22 13.43 -2.78
N MET A 62 -4.00 14.51 -2.78
CA MET A 62 -4.19 15.36 -1.59
C MET A 62 -5.48 15.02 -0.84
N CYS A 63 -5.43 15.08 0.50
CA CYS A 63 -6.59 14.87 1.37
C CYS A 63 -7.04 16.17 2.02
N VAL A 64 -8.37 16.39 2.11
CA VAL A 64 -9.00 17.53 2.78
C VAL A 64 -10.23 17.14 3.60
#